data_AF-A0A6J4CXV9-F1
#
_entry.id   AF-A0A6J4CXV9-F1
#
_cell.length_a   1.000
_cell.length_b   1.000
_cell.length_c   1.000
_cell.angle_alpha   90.00
_cell.angle_beta   90.00
_cell.angle_gamma   90.00
#
_symmetry.space_group_name_H-M   'P 1'
#
loop_
_entity.id
_entity.type
_entity.pdbx_description
1 polymer ?
#
loop_
_entity_poly.entity_id
_entity_poly.type
_entity_poly.pdbx_seq_one_letter_code
_entity_poly.pdbx_strand_id
1 'polypeptide(L)'
;MLVGLVSALPIKETLEVTADKFLANDLKKITIIEGHVHIKKGKDTLIANKVIIYTNEKRQPTRYEAFGDVKFHLFTQDGREVEGHSDRLIYNALKQEYRLLQNAVVNEIGKVNSVKGEEIILSKEHGYANVLGGKDKPARFVFDMGDMEETQKKQKAKKAKQKHAH
;
A
#
# COMPACT_ATOMS: atom_id res chain seq x y z
N MET A 1 27.47 36.27 4.75
CA MET A 1 26.90 35.23 3.87
C MET A 1 25.62 34.74 4.55
N LEU A 2 24.45 35.24 4.14
CA LEU A 2 23.17 34.82 4.74
C LEU A 2 22.79 33.44 4.18
N VAL A 3 22.72 32.44 5.05
CA VAL A 3 22.18 31.12 4.72
C VAL A 3 20.66 31.24 4.75
N GLY A 4 20.04 31.33 3.57
CA GLY A 4 18.60 31.29 3.42
C GLY A 4 18.07 29.89 3.76
N LEU A 5 17.28 29.80 4.83
CA LEU A 5 16.48 28.62 5.13
C LEU A 5 15.38 28.53 4.07
N VAL A 6 15.54 27.65 3.08
CA VAL A 6 14.46 27.31 2.14
C VAL A 6 13.48 26.41 2.89
N SER A 7 12.44 27.02 3.45
CA SER A 7 11.30 26.32 4.01
C SER A 7 10.55 25.63 2.86
N ALA A 8 10.79 24.34 2.66
CA ALA A 8 9.98 23.54 1.74
C ALA A 8 8.55 23.49 2.31
N LEU A 9 7.60 24.14 1.62
CA LEU A 9 6.19 24.04 1.95
C LEU A 9 5.76 22.57 1.80
N PRO A 10 5.07 21.99 2.80
CA PRO A 10 4.62 20.61 2.70
C PRO A 10 3.64 20.48 1.54
N ILE A 11 3.98 19.63 0.57
CA ILE A 11 3.07 19.27 -0.53
C ILE A 11 1.88 18.56 0.11
N LYS A 12 0.72 19.21 0.10
CA LYS A 12 -0.52 18.65 0.64
C LYS A 12 -1.02 17.59 -0.34
N GLU A 13 -0.79 16.32 -0.01
CA GLU A 13 -1.37 15.20 -0.75
C GLU A 13 -2.91 15.22 -0.62
N THR A 14 -3.61 15.25 -1.74
CA THR A 14 -5.07 15.15 -1.81
C THR A 14 -5.49 13.69 -2.00
N LEU A 15 -6.61 13.33 -1.38
CA LEU A 15 -7.32 12.07 -1.63
C LEU A 15 -8.56 12.41 -2.46
N GLU A 16 -8.57 11.96 -3.71
CA GLU A 16 -9.69 12.12 -4.62
C GLU A 16 -10.48 10.81 -4.69
N VAL A 17 -11.80 10.89 -4.62
CA VAL A 17 -12.69 9.72 -4.70
C VAL A 17 -13.81 10.02 -5.67
N THR A 18 -13.99 9.14 -6.65
CA THR A 18 -15.06 9.18 -7.64
C THR A 18 -15.84 7.88 -7.60
N ALA A 19 -17.17 7.95 -7.76
CA ALA A 19 -18.08 6.81 -7.70
C ALA A 19 -19.47 7.23 -8.20
N ASP A 20 -20.34 6.25 -8.40
CA ASP A 20 -21.73 6.48 -8.81
C ASP A 20 -22.58 7.04 -7.66
N LYS A 21 -22.26 6.66 -6.41
CA LYS A 21 -23.09 7.02 -5.24
C LYS A 21 -22.30 7.18 -3.95
N PHE A 22 -22.67 8.21 -3.17
CA PHE A 22 -22.19 8.45 -1.81
C PHE A 22 -23.38 8.48 -0.83
N LEU A 23 -23.28 7.72 0.26
CA LEU A 23 -24.29 7.60 1.31
C LEU A 23 -23.63 7.78 2.68
N ALA A 24 -23.87 8.93 3.32
CA ALA A 24 -23.42 9.17 4.68
C ALA A 24 -24.47 8.72 5.70
N ASN A 25 -24.03 8.06 6.76
CA ASN A 25 -24.84 7.73 7.92
C ASN A 25 -24.13 8.18 9.19
N ASP A 26 -24.48 9.38 9.66
CA ASP A 26 -23.87 10.02 10.82
C ASP A 26 -24.15 9.26 12.14
N LEU A 27 -25.29 8.56 12.24
CA LEU A 27 -25.62 7.73 13.41
C LEU A 27 -24.69 6.52 13.50
N LYS A 28 -24.39 5.90 12.35
CA LYS A 28 -23.47 4.75 12.26
C LYS A 28 -22.00 5.16 12.09
N LYS A 29 -21.71 6.46 11.93
CA LYS A 29 -20.37 7.04 11.69
C LYS A 29 -19.67 6.43 10.46
N ILE A 30 -20.46 6.13 9.42
CA ILE A 30 -19.94 5.56 8.18
C ILE A 30 -20.34 6.39 6.96
N THR A 31 -19.47 6.37 5.95
CA THR A 31 -19.78 6.77 4.57
C THR A 31 -19.64 5.56 3.67
N ILE A 32 -20.70 5.23 2.95
CA ILE A 32 -20.76 4.16 1.97
C ILE A 32 -20.63 4.77 0.58
N ILE A 33 -19.70 4.26 -0.21
CA ILE A 33 -19.38 4.72 -1.56
C ILE A 33 -19.57 3.51 -2.48
N GLU A 34 -20.44 3.62 -3.48
CA GLU A 34 -20.87 2.47 -4.29
C GLU A 34 -20.84 2.80 -5.79
N GLY A 35 -20.47 1.80 -6.58
CA GLY A 35 -20.45 1.87 -8.05
C GLY A 35 -19.18 2.52 -8.59
N HIS A 36 -18.42 1.77 -9.38
CA HIS A 36 -17.19 2.21 -10.07
C HIS A 36 -16.28 3.09 -9.19
N VAL A 37 -16.05 2.66 -7.95
CA VAL A 37 -15.29 3.48 -7.00
C VAL A 37 -13.85 3.54 -7.47
N HIS A 38 -13.35 4.75 -7.67
CA HIS A 38 -11.95 5.02 -7.99
C HIS A 38 -11.40 6.06 -7.03
N ILE A 39 -10.37 5.65 -6.29
CA ILE A 39 -9.64 6.45 -5.32
C ILE A 39 -8.26 6.78 -5.89
N LYS A 40 -7.85 8.04 -5.79
CA LYS A 40 -6.52 8.50 -6.20
C LYS A 40 -5.87 9.30 -5.07
N LYS A 41 -4.62 8.98 -4.75
CA LYS A 41 -3.79 9.71 -3.78
C LYS A 41 -2.41 9.94 -4.36
N GLY A 42 -2.16 11.14 -4.89
CA GLY A 42 -0.92 11.42 -5.61
C GLY A 42 -0.80 10.51 -6.84
N LYS A 43 0.17 9.60 -6.83
CA LYS A 43 0.36 8.59 -7.88
C LYS A 43 -0.35 7.26 -7.59
N ASP A 44 -0.78 7.05 -6.36
CA ASP A 44 -1.44 5.82 -5.94
C ASP A 44 -2.90 5.81 -6.43
N THR A 45 -3.37 4.65 -6.90
CA THR A 45 -4.77 4.44 -7.26
C THR A 45 -5.32 3.16 -6.66
N LEU A 46 -6.63 3.16 -6.41
CA LEU A 46 -7.39 1.99 -6.01
C LEU A 46 -8.77 2.03 -6.68
N ILE A 47 -9.19 0.91 -7.25
CA ILE A 47 -10.55 0.72 -7.75
C ILE A 47 -11.25 -0.37 -6.95
N ALA A 48 -12.58 -0.25 -6.80
CA ALA A 48 -13.42 -1.23 -6.15
C ALA A 48 -14.90 -1.03 -6.54
N ASN A 49 -15.73 -2.04 -6.27
CA ASN A 49 -17.18 -1.90 -6.44
C ASN A 49 -17.83 -1.08 -5.31
N LYS A 50 -17.27 -1.18 -4.10
CA LYS A 50 -17.78 -0.50 -2.91
C LYS A 50 -16.65 -0.16 -1.94
N VAL A 51 -16.75 1.00 -1.29
CA VAL A 51 -15.88 1.41 -0.19
C VAL A 51 -16.73 1.87 0.99
N ILE A 52 -16.37 1.45 2.20
CA ILE A 52 -16.94 1.94 3.45
C ILE A 52 -15.84 2.65 4.23
N ILE A 53 -16.07 3.92 4.54
CA ILE A 53 -15.20 4.73 5.40
C ILE A 53 -15.84 4.79 6.78
N TYR A 54 -15.12 4.33 7.81
CA TYR A 54 -15.51 4.44 9.21
C TYR A 54 -14.81 5.64 9.83
N THR A 55 -15.56 6.41 10.63
CA THR A 55 -15.05 7.61 11.29
C THR A 55 -15.28 7.57 12.79
N ASN A 56 -14.50 8.34 13.54
CA ASN A 56 -14.74 8.58 14.96
C ASN A 56 -15.72 9.76 15.19
N GLU A 57 -15.98 10.09 16.45
CA GLU A 57 -16.84 11.23 16.82
C GLU A 57 -16.37 12.58 16.28
N LYS A 58 -15.07 12.73 16.04
CA LYS A 58 -14.46 13.94 15.44
C LYS A 58 -14.50 13.91 13.90
N ARG A 59 -15.24 12.96 13.31
CA ARG A 59 -15.32 12.72 11.85
C ARG A 59 -13.96 12.41 11.21
N GLN A 60 -13.01 11.90 12.00
CA GLN A 60 -11.71 11.48 11.48
C GLN A 60 -11.79 10.02 11.05
N PRO A 61 -11.31 9.65 9.85
CA PRO A 61 -11.30 8.27 9.39
C PRO A 61 -10.45 7.36 10.29
N THR A 62 -11.01 6.23 10.68
CA THR A 62 -10.34 5.22 11.53
C THR A 62 -10.10 3.92 10.76
N ARG A 63 -10.96 3.61 9.79
CA ARG A 63 -10.85 2.42 8.96
C ARG A 63 -11.50 2.63 7.60
N TYR A 64 -10.96 1.97 6.60
CA TYR A 64 -11.50 1.90 5.25
C TYR A 64 -11.64 0.44 4.86
N GLU A 65 -12.74 0.10 4.20
CA GLU A 65 -12.97 -1.24 3.68
C GLU A 65 -13.44 -1.16 2.24
N ALA A 66 -12.63 -1.66 1.31
CA ALA A 66 -12.96 -1.79 -0.10
C ALA A 66 -13.39 -3.23 -0.40
N PHE A 67 -14.40 -3.39 -1.26
CA PHE A 67 -15.01 -4.66 -1.59
C PHE A 67 -15.25 -4.79 -3.10
N GLY A 68 -15.08 -6.01 -3.60
CA GLY A 68 -15.42 -6.41 -4.95
C GLY A 68 -14.43 -5.90 -5.99
N ASP A 69 -13.71 -6.83 -6.61
CA ASP A 69 -12.68 -6.58 -7.62
C ASP A 69 -11.72 -5.44 -7.22
N VAL A 70 -11.22 -5.48 -5.97
CA VAL A 70 -10.32 -4.45 -5.49
C VAL A 70 -9.01 -4.59 -6.24
N LYS A 71 -8.62 -3.55 -6.98
CA LYS A 71 -7.30 -3.45 -7.62
C LYS A 71 -6.62 -2.18 -7.18
N PHE A 72 -5.31 -2.24 -6.98
CA PHE A 72 -4.52 -1.09 -6.57
C PHE A 72 -3.23 -1.00 -7.37
N HIS A 73 -2.73 0.22 -7.47
CA HIS A 73 -1.45 0.56 -8.07
C HIS A 73 -0.78 1.60 -7.18
N LEU A 74 0.37 1.27 -6.60
CA LEU A 74 0.96 2.02 -5.48
C LEU A 74 2.45 2.25 -5.71
N PHE A 75 2.95 3.36 -5.18
CA PHE A 75 4.37 3.68 -5.13
C PHE A 75 4.86 3.62 -3.69
N THR A 76 5.78 2.71 -3.42
CA THR A 76 6.38 2.54 -2.09
C THR A 76 7.40 3.67 -1.81
N GLN A 77 7.70 3.88 -0.52
CA GLN A 77 8.66 4.91 -0.11
C GLN A 77 10.10 4.64 -0.59
N ASP A 78 10.44 3.38 -0.86
CA ASP A 78 11.72 2.98 -1.45
C ASP A 78 11.73 3.08 -2.99
N GLY A 79 10.68 3.64 -3.59
CA GLY A 79 10.59 3.95 -5.01
C GLY A 79 10.12 2.81 -5.90
N ARG A 80 9.70 1.67 -5.33
CA ARG A 80 9.11 0.58 -6.10
C ARG A 80 7.68 0.92 -6.49
N GLU A 81 7.30 0.42 -7.65
CA GLU A 81 5.95 0.48 -8.17
C GLU A 81 5.34 -0.92 -8.03
N VAL A 82 4.19 -1.02 -7.39
CA VAL A 82 3.52 -2.29 -7.15
C VAL A 82 2.07 -2.22 -7.57
N GLU A 83 1.57 -3.31 -8.13
CA GLU A 83 0.16 -3.48 -8.43
C GLU A 83 -0.36 -4.74 -7.76
N GLY A 84 -1.68 -4.83 -7.61
CA GLY A 84 -2.25 -6.04 -7.07
C GLY A 84 -3.75 -6.00 -6.98
N HIS A 85 -4.30 -7.09 -6.45
CA HIS A 85 -5.73 -7.24 -6.28
C HIS A 85 -6.08 -8.10 -5.06
N SER A 86 -7.35 -7.99 -4.64
CA SER A 86 -7.98 -8.84 -3.62
C SER A 86 -9.50 -8.70 -3.71
N ASP A 87 -10.26 -9.61 -3.10
CA ASP A 87 -11.72 -9.43 -3.06
C ASP A 87 -12.14 -8.40 -2.02
N ARG A 88 -11.33 -8.21 -0.97
CA ARG A 88 -11.52 -7.20 0.06
C ARG A 88 -10.19 -6.62 0.53
N LEU A 89 -10.14 -5.31 0.67
CA LEU A 89 -9.02 -4.59 1.28
C LEU A 89 -9.50 -3.82 2.50
N ILE A 90 -8.80 -3.99 3.62
CA ILE A 90 -9.05 -3.23 4.85
C ILE A 90 -7.81 -2.39 5.15
N TYR A 91 -8.01 -1.09 5.35
CA TYR A 91 -6.98 -0.22 5.91
C TYR A 91 -7.40 0.26 7.29
N ASN A 92 -6.64 -0.10 8.32
CA ASN A 92 -6.79 0.43 9.67
C ASN A 92 -5.88 1.66 9.81
N ALA A 93 -6.49 2.86 9.81
CA ALA A 93 -5.75 4.12 9.87
C ALA A 93 -5.08 4.34 11.24
N LEU A 94 -5.65 3.79 12.31
CA LEU A 94 -5.10 3.92 13.66
C LEU A 94 -3.83 3.08 13.87
N LYS A 95 -3.77 1.89 13.25
CA LYS A 95 -2.63 0.96 13.32
C LYS A 95 -1.68 1.06 12.13
N GLN A 96 -2.00 1.92 11.16
CA GLN A 96 -1.34 2.00 9.86
C GLN A 96 -1.12 0.61 9.21
N GLU A 97 -2.17 -0.20 9.22
CA GLU A 97 -2.14 -1.60 8.80
C GLU A 97 -3.08 -1.84 7.61
N TYR A 98 -2.55 -2.48 6.57
CA TYR A 98 -3.33 -2.97 5.43
C TYR A 98 -3.55 -4.47 5.56
N ARG A 99 -4.75 -4.91 5.18
CA ARG A 99 -5.10 -6.32 5.02
C ARG A 99 -5.75 -6.54 3.66
N LEU A 100 -5.11 -7.34 2.82
CA LEU A 100 -5.68 -7.80 1.56
C LEU A 100 -6.21 -9.20 1.84
N LEU A 101 -7.50 -9.39 1.62
CA LEU A 101 -8.23 -10.58 2.00
C LEU A 101 -8.86 -11.21 0.76
N GLN A 102 -8.71 -12.53 0.68
CA GLN A 102 -9.20 -13.40 -0.39
C GLN A 102 -8.57 -13.11 -1.75
N ASN A 103 -7.98 -14.16 -2.33
CA ASN A 103 -7.31 -14.09 -3.64
C ASN A 103 -6.32 -12.91 -3.73
N ALA A 104 -5.58 -12.65 -2.65
CA ALA A 104 -4.69 -11.49 -2.54
C ALA A 104 -3.40 -11.72 -3.35
N VAL A 105 -3.09 -10.79 -4.22
CA VAL A 105 -1.88 -10.80 -5.06
C VAL A 105 -1.25 -9.41 -5.05
N VAL A 106 0.07 -9.35 -4.91
CA VAL A 106 0.89 -8.14 -5.07
C VAL A 106 2.04 -8.47 -6.01
N ASN A 107 2.25 -7.67 -7.04
CA ASN A 107 3.35 -7.79 -8.00
C ASN A 107 4.16 -6.50 -8.01
N GLU A 108 5.48 -6.61 -8.15
CA GLU A 108 6.34 -5.46 -8.42
C GLU A 108 6.42 -5.23 -9.93
N ILE A 109 6.10 -4.02 -10.38
CA ILE A 109 6.11 -3.67 -11.80
C ILE A 109 7.53 -3.74 -12.34
N GLY A 110 7.69 -4.40 -13.51
CA GLY A 110 8.99 -4.57 -14.15
C GLY A 110 9.87 -5.66 -13.53
N LYS A 111 9.38 -6.42 -12.55
CA LYS A 111 10.09 -7.55 -11.95
C LYS A 111 9.24 -8.81 -11.88
N VAL A 112 9.90 -9.95 -11.66
CA VAL A 112 9.21 -11.23 -11.39
C VAL A 112 8.70 -11.36 -9.95
N ASN A 113 8.99 -10.36 -9.11
CA ASN A 113 8.68 -10.38 -7.69
C ASN A 113 7.16 -10.36 -7.47
N SER A 114 6.64 -11.36 -6.75
CA SER A 114 5.21 -11.54 -6.54
C SER A 114 4.93 -12.18 -5.18
N VAL A 115 3.86 -11.71 -4.53
CA VAL A 115 3.34 -12.22 -3.26
C VAL A 115 1.90 -12.64 -3.46
N LYS A 116 1.55 -13.86 -3.07
CA LYS A 116 0.18 -14.39 -3.16
C LYS A 116 -0.22 -15.07 -1.86
N GLY A 117 -1.46 -14.86 -1.44
CA GLY A 117 -2.01 -15.49 -0.25
C GLY A 117 -3.53 -15.35 -0.16
N GLU A 118 -4.10 -16.06 0.80
CA GLU A 118 -5.50 -15.85 1.20
C GLU A 118 -5.63 -14.58 2.07
N GLU A 119 -4.59 -14.25 2.84
CA GLU A 119 -4.48 -12.99 3.55
C GLU A 119 -3.05 -12.45 3.46
N ILE A 120 -2.91 -11.15 3.13
CA ILE A 120 -1.65 -10.41 3.20
C ILE A 120 -1.85 -9.24 4.17
N ILE A 121 -1.02 -9.18 5.21
CA ILE A 121 -1.04 -8.14 6.24
C ILE A 121 0.24 -7.32 6.10
N LEU A 122 0.12 -6.01 5.99
CA LEU A 122 1.25 -5.09 5.95
C LEU A 122 1.09 -4.06 7.08
N SER A 123 2.01 -4.06 8.04
CA SER A 123 2.05 -3.05 9.10
C SER A 123 3.15 -2.04 8.81
N LYS A 124 2.76 -0.79 8.52
CA LYS A 124 3.73 0.30 8.33
C LYS A 124 4.41 0.68 9.65
N GLU A 125 3.66 0.69 10.74
CA GLU A 125 4.15 1.02 12.08
C GLU A 125 5.23 0.03 12.56
N HIS A 126 4.99 -1.27 12.37
CA HIS A 126 5.87 -2.32 12.89
C HIS A 126 6.86 -2.86 11.84
N GLY A 127 6.73 -2.46 10.58
CA GLY A 127 7.65 -2.83 9.50
C GLY A 127 7.60 -4.30 9.07
N TYR A 128 6.52 -5.03 9.35
CA TYR A 128 6.37 -6.43 8.94
C TYR A 128 5.33 -6.62 7.83
N ALA A 129 5.51 -7.70 7.08
CA ALA A 129 4.54 -8.22 6.13
C ALA A 129 4.31 -9.72 6.39
N ASN A 130 3.06 -10.11 6.62
CA ASN A 130 2.67 -11.51 6.82
C ASN A 130 1.81 -11.98 5.65
N VAL A 131 2.04 -13.20 5.19
CA VAL A 131 1.30 -13.82 4.09
C VAL A 131 0.80 -15.17 4.55
N LEU A 132 -0.52 -15.33 4.58
CA LEU A 132 -1.17 -16.56 5.03
C LEU A 132 -1.79 -17.26 3.83
N GLY A 133 -1.54 -18.57 3.74
CA GLY A 133 -2.23 -19.45 2.81
C GLY A 133 -3.62 -19.84 3.35
N GLY A 134 -4.52 -20.19 2.45
CA GLY A 134 -5.76 -20.89 2.78
C GLY A 134 -5.55 -22.39 2.87
N LYS A 135 -6.61 -23.11 3.26
CA LYS A 135 -6.63 -24.58 3.42
C LYS A 135 -6.03 -25.33 2.23
N ASP A 136 -6.40 -24.93 1.02
CA ASP A 136 -5.99 -25.58 -0.24
C ASP A 136 -5.19 -24.62 -1.15
N LYS A 137 -4.76 -23.47 -0.62
CA LYS A 137 -4.08 -22.41 -1.36
C LYS A 137 -2.88 -21.91 -0.56
N PRO A 138 -1.66 -22.45 -0.76
CA PRO A 138 -0.50 -22.03 0.04
C PRO A 138 -0.15 -20.57 -0.20
N ALA A 139 0.43 -19.92 0.81
CA ALA A 139 1.14 -18.66 0.62
C ALA A 139 2.29 -18.88 -0.37
N ARG A 140 2.48 -17.93 -1.30
CA ARG A 140 3.53 -18.00 -2.31
C ARG A 140 4.29 -16.68 -2.37
N PHE A 141 5.61 -16.78 -2.37
CA PHE A 141 6.52 -15.66 -2.55
C PHE A 141 7.48 -16.01 -3.69
N VAL A 142 7.59 -15.12 -4.67
CA VAL A 142 8.51 -15.22 -5.80
C VAL A 142 9.39 -13.98 -5.79
N PHE A 143 10.70 -14.17 -5.96
CA PHE A 143 11.67 -13.10 -6.04
C PHE A 143 12.80 -13.48 -7.00
N ASP A 144 13.39 -12.48 -7.65
CA ASP A 144 14.57 -12.68 -8.47
C ASP A 144 15.83 -12.80 -7.61
N MET A 145 16.64 -13.83 -7.83
CA MET A 145 17.93 -14.00 -7.17
C MET A 145 19.03 -13.14 -7.82
N GLY A 146 18.91 -12.75 -9.09
CA GLY A 146 19.87 -11.89 -9.79
C GLY A 146 20.02 -10.51 -9.12
N ASP A 147 18.91 -9.93 -8.67
CA ASP A 147 18.87 -8.66 -7.92
C ASP A 147 19.72 -8.73 -6.63
N MET A 148 19.74 -9.89 -5.96
CA MET A 148 20.52 -10.09 -4.74
C MET A 148 22.02 -10.09 -5.03
N GLU A 149 22.45 -10.75 -6.09
CA GLU A 149 23.87 -10.81 -6.48
C GLU A 149 24.41 -9.43 -6.86
N GLU A 150 23.63 -8.63 -7.60
CA GLU A 150 24.03 -7.27 -7.97
C GLU A 150 24.13 -6.36 -6.74
N THR A 151 23.19 -6.48 -5.81
CA THR A 151 23.21 -5.74 -4.54
C THR A 151 24.44 -6.09 -3.71
N GLN A 152 24.80 -7.38 -3.63
CA GLN A 152 26.01 -7.83 -2.94
C GLN A 152 27.29 -7.30 -3.59
N LYS A 153 27.37 -7.27 -4.93
CA LYS A 153 28.51 -6.69 -5.66
C LYS A 153 28.66 -5.19 -5.36
N LYS A 154 27.56 -4.43 -5.39
CA LYS A 154 27.55 -2.99 -5.05
C LYS A 154 27.98 -2.73 -3.60
N GLN A 155 27.54 -3.55 -2.65
CA GLN A 155 27.94 -3.44 -1.24
C GLN A 155 29.43 -3.77 -1.02
N LYS A 156 29.94 -4.83 -1.66
CA LYS A 156 31.37 -5.18 -1.61
C LYS A 156 32.25 -4.06 -2.18
N ALA A 157 31.84 -3.46 -3.31
CA ALA A 157 32.54 -2.34 -3.92
C ALA A 157 32.55 -1.07 -3.03
N LYS A 158 31.44 -0.76 -2.35
CA LYS A 158 31.38 0.37 -1.40
C LYS A 158 32.32 0.17 -0.19
N LYS A 159 32.35 -1.03 0.38
CA LYS A 159 33.25 -1.37 1.50
C LYS A 159 34.73 -1.32 1.10
N ALA A 160 35.07 -1.75 -0.11
CA ALA A 160 36.44 -1.66 -0.63
C ALA A 160 36.89 -0.20 -0.81
N LYS A 161 36.03 0.67 -1.35
CA LYS A 161 36.33 2.11 -1.49
C LYS A 161 36.49 2.83 -0.15
N GLN A 162 35.75 2.45 0.88
CA GLN A 162 35.90 3.03 2.23
C GLN A 162 37.19 2.59 2.94
N LYS A 163 37.72 1.41 2.64
CA LYS A 163 39.00 0.93 3.20
C LYS A 163 40.25 1.57 2.59
N HIS A 164 40.14 2.16 1.39
CA HIS A 164 41.26 2.84 0.72
C HIS A 164 41.24 4.37 0.87
N ALA A 165 40.26 4.91 1.58
CA ALA A 165 40.15 6.34 1.87
C ALA A 165 40.64 6.69 3.29
N HIS A 166 41.28 5.74 3.99
CA HIS A 166 41.86 5.91 5.32
C HIS A 166 43.34 5.56 5.32
#